data_AF-A0A4Q1TBU1-F1
#
_entry.id   AF-A0A4Q1TBU1-F1
#
_cell.length_a   1.000
_cell.length_b   1.000
_cell.length_c   1.000
_cell.angle_alpha   90.00
_cell.angle_beta   90.00
_cell.angle_gamma   90.00
#
_symmetry.space_group_name_H-M   'P 1'
#
loop_
_entity.id
_entity.type
_entity.pdbx_description
1 polymer ?
#
loop_
_entity_poly.entity_id
_entity_poly.type
_entity_poly.pdbx_seq_one_letter_code
_entity_poly.pdbx_strand_id
1 'polypeptide(L)' 'MQNFDVSLIHRLADQLEGIAKDIKEHVNSPDELENDLVRINSIAGSLQSQAQAKKMGSNPSIVNNNVR' A
#
# COMPACT_ATOMS: atom_id res chain seq x y z
N MET A 1 -3.56 14.47 -13.29
CA MET A 1 -2.64 13.36 -12.93
C MET A 1 -2.63 13.27 -11.42
N GLN A 2 -3.00 12.11 -10.85
CA GLN A 2 -2.85 11.89 -9.42
C GLN A 2 -1.39 11.53 -9.17
N ASN A 3 -0.65 12.43 -8.53
CA ASN A 3 0.75 12.19 -8.21
C ASN A 3 0.86 11.02 -7.22
N PHE A 4 1.89 10.22 -7.36
CA PHE A 4 2.18 9.13 -6.44
C PHE A 4 2.46 9.70 -5.04
N ASP A 5 1.55 9.45 -4.09
CA ASP A 5 1.61 10.03 -2.74
C ASP A 5 2.45 9.14 -1.82
N VAL A 6 3.74 9.48 -1.70
CA VAL A 6 4.71 8.76 -0.86
C VAL A 6 4.31 8.77 0.62
N SER A 7 3.73 9.88 1.11
CA SER A 7 3.30 10.00 2.50
C SER A 7 2.10 9.09 2.79
N LEU A 8 1.19 8.92 1.83
CA LEU A 8 0.13 7.93 1.94
C LEU A 8 0.68 6.50 1.94
N ILE A 9 1.66 6.18 1.09
CA ILE A 9 2.29 4.85 1.08
C ILE A 9 2.93 4.53 2.44
N HIS A 10 3.66 5.46 3.05
CA HIS A 10 4.23 5.28 4.38
C HIS A 10 3.15 5.01 5.43
N ARG A 11 2.09 5.82 5.47
CA ARG A 11 0.97 5.60 6.41
C ARG A 11 0.31 4.24 6.23
N LEU A 12 0.07 3.81 5.00
CA LEU A 12 -0.53 2.50 4.71
C LEU A 12 0.40 1.36 5.15
N ALA A 13 1.72 1.52 5.00
CA ALA A 13 2.71 0.56 5.48
C ALA A 13 2.75 0.47 7.01
N ASP A 14 2.72 1.62 7.71
CA ASP A 14 2.67 1.66 9.18
C ASP A 14 1.39 0.98 9.72
N GLN A 15 0.26 1.20 9.03
CA GLN A 15 -1.00 0.53 9.38
C GLN A 15 -0.94 -0.99 9.19
N LEU A 16 -0.28 -1.48 8.13
CA LEU A 16 -0.06 -2.92 7.94
C LEU A 16 0.83 -3.51 9.04
N GLU A 17 1.86 -2.79 9.48
CA GLU A 17 2.68 -3.23 10.61
C GLU A 17 1.87 -3.35 11.90
N GLY A 18 0.96 -2.40 12.15
CA GLY A 18 0.01 -2.46 13.25
C GLY A 18 -0.88 -3.71 13.19
N ILE A 19 -1.53 -3.94 12.06
CA ILE A 19 -2.42 -5.11 11.90
C ILE A 19 -1.65 -6.42 12.01
N ALA A 20 -0.41 -6.49 11.52
CA ALA A 20 0.43 -7.66 11.68
C ALA A 20 0.80 -7.96 13.15
N LYS A 21 0.79 -6.95 14.02
CA LYS A 21 0.91 -7.12 15.47
C LYS A 21 -0.42 -7.60 16.06
N ASP A 22 -1.54 -6.95 15.72
CA ASP A 22 -2.89 -7.33 16.16
C ASP A 22 -3.19 -8.81 15.85
N ILE A 23 -2.86 -9.30 14.65
CA ILE A 23 -3.06 -10.71 14.25
C ILE A 23 -2.36 -11.70 15.18
N LYS A 24 -1.17 -11.35 15.70
CA LYS A 24 -0.46 -12.23 16.63
C LYS A 24 -1.19 -12.34 17.96
N GLU A 25 -1.88 -11.27 18.37
CA GLU A 25 -2.69 -11.23 19.59
C GLU A 25 -4.04 -11.95 19.38
N HIS A 26 -4.62 -11.82 18.19
CA HIS A 26 -5.93 -12.38 17.83
C HIS A 26 -5.91 -13.81 17.27
N VAL A 27 -4.76 -14.50 17.28
CA VAL A 27 -4.62 -15.85 16.67
C VAL A 27 -5.60 -16.89 17.23
N ASN A 28 -6.12 -16.68 18.44
CA ASN A 28 -7.09 -17.56 19.10
C ASN A 28 -8.55 -17.05 18.99
N SER A 29 -8.77 -15.94 18.29
CA SER A 29 -10.07 -15.27 18.12
C SER A 29 -10.44 -15.22 16.64
N PRO A 30 -11.18 -16.21 16.10
CA PRO A 30 -11.50 -16.29 14.68
C PRO A 30 -12.17 -15.02 14.12
N ASP A 31 -13.09 -14.41 14.88
CA ASP A 31 -13.81 -13.20 14.46
C ASP A 31 -12.89 -11.97 14.39
N GLU A 32 -11.93 -11.86 15.32
CA GLU A 32 -10.94 -10.76 15.32
C GLU A 32 -9.95 -10.94 14.16
N LEU A 33 -9.51 -12.17 13.91
CA LEU A 33 -8.66 -12.50 12.77
C LEU A 33 -9.36 -12.20 11.43
N GLU A 34 -10.66 -12.47 11.30
CA GLU A 34 -11.43 -12.10 10.11
C GLU A 34 -11.44 -10.58 9.90
N ASN A 35 -11.67 -9.81 10.97
CA ASN A 35 -11.63 -8.34 10.91
C ASN A 35 -10.24 -7.81 10.53
N ASP A 36 -9.16 -8.43 11.00
CA ASP A 36 -7.79 -8.08 10.62
C ASP A 36 -7.52 -8.33 9.14
N LEU A 37 -7.99 -9.45 8.61
CA LEU A 37 -7.86 -9.78 7.18
C LEU A 37 -8.65 -8.81 6.29
N VAL A 38 -9.84 -8.40 6.71
CA VAL A 38 -10.62 -7.36 6.01
C VAL A 38 -9.85 -6.04 5.95
N ARG A 39 -9.22 -5.64 7.07
CA ARG A 39 -8.39 -4.44 7.14
C ARG A 39 -7.17 -4.54 6.21
N ILE A 40 -6.48 -5.69 6.18
CA ILE A 40 -5.36 -5.94 5.25
C ILE A 40 -5.81 -5.79 3.80
N ASN A 41 -6.93 -6.40 3.41
CA ASN A 41 -7.42 -6.35 2.04
C ASN A 41 -7.73 -4.91 1.59
N SER A 42 -8.30 -4.09 2.47
CA SER A 42 -8.57 -2.69 2.20
C SER A 42 -7.28 -1.87 1.96
N ILE A 43 -6.27 -2.07 2.80
CA ILE A 43 -4.97 -1.38 2.64
C ILE A 43 -4.25 -1.87 1.38
N ALA A 44 -4.24 -3.18 1.12
CA ALA A 44 -3.64 -3.75 -0.08
C ALA A 44 -4.29 -3.18 -1.36
N GLY A 45 -5.63 -3.05 -1.39
CA GLY A 45 -6.35 -2.41 -2.49
C GLY A 45 -5.99 -0.93 -2.67
N SER A 46 -5.77 -0.21 -1.58
CA SER A 46 -5.33 1.19 -1.61
C SER A 46 -3.90 1.32 -2.17
N LEU A 47 -2.98 0.45 -1.75
CA LEU A 47 -1.62 0.39 -2.28
C LEU A 47 -1.59 0.05 -3.77
N GLN A 48 -2.41 -0.92 -4.19
CA GLN A 48 -2.56 -1.27 -5.61
C GLN A 48 -3.09 -0.10 -6.44
N SER A 49 -4.10 0.61 -5.94
CA SER A 49 -4.65 1.80 -6.59
C SER A 49 -3.58 2.89 -6.78
N GLN A 50 -2.78 3.16 -5.75
CA GLN A 50 -1.67 4.12 -5.82
C GLN A 50 -0.58 3.68 -6.81
N ALA A 51 -0.22 2.40 -6.81
CA ALA A 51 0.77 1.86 -7.75
C ALA A 51 0.29 1.92 -9.21
N GLN A 52 -1.01 1.73 -9.45
CA GLN A 52 -1.63 1.82 -10.77
C GLN A 52 -1.82 3.26 -11.25
N ALA A 53 -2.11 4.20 -10.34
CA ALA A 53 -2.19 5.64 -10.67
C ALA A 53 -0.88 6.16 -11.30
N LYS A 54 0.28 5.65 -10.85
CA LYS A 54 1.59 5.94 -11.45
C LYS A 54 1.73 5.41 -12.89
N LYS A 55 1.14 4.24 -13.20
CA LYS A 55 1.14 3.65 -14.56
C LYS A 55 0.30 4.47 -15.54
N MET A 56 -0.81 5.06 -15.09
CA MET A 56 -1.65 5.91 -15.94
C MET A 56 -1.09 7.32 -16.13
N GLY A 57 -0.15 7.76 -15.27
CA GLY A 57 0.47 9.09 -15.33
C GLY A 57 1.87 9.15 -15.95
N SER A 58 2.47 8.03 -16.39
CA SER A 58 3.87 8.00 -16.81
C SER A 58 4.07 7.21 -18.11
N ASN A 59 4.02 7.90 -19.25
CA ASN A 59 5.03 7.64 -20.27
C ASN A 59 5.36 8.95 -21.02
N PRO A 60 6.45 9.60 -20.63
CA PRO A 60 7.44 10.02 -21.60
C PRO A 60 8.75 9.30 -21.27
N SER A 61 9.33 8.66 -22.29
CA SER A 61 10.64 8.02 -22.28
C SER A 61 11.66 8.79 -21.45
N ILE A 62 12.07 8.25 -20.31
CA ILE A 62 13.41 8.54 -19.78
C ILE A 62 14.35 7.54 -20.47
N VAL A 63 14.69 7.84 -21.72
CA VAL A 63 15.87 7.26 -22.37
C VAL A 63 16.90 8.38 -22.47
N ASN A 64 17.97 8.22 -21.69
CA ASN A 64 19.22 8.97 -21.74
C ASN A 64 19.16 10.47 -21.44
N ASN A 65 19.33 10.82 -20.16
CA ASN A 65 20.06 12.04 -19.83
C ASN A 65 21.53 11.68 -19.54
N ASN A 66 22.30 11.51 -20.61
CA ASN A 66 23.76 11.53 -20.54
C ASN A 66 24.18 13.01 -20.49
N VAL A 67 24.31 13.56 -19.29
CA VAL A 67 24.96 14.86 -19.09
C VAL A 67 26.45 14.61 -18.83
N ARG A 68 27.26 15.01 -19.82
CA ARG A 68 28.72 15.18 -19.73
C ARG A 68 29.05 16.53 -19.11
#